data_AF-A0A6B9ZCU4-F1
#
_entry.id   AF-A0A6B9ZCU4-F1
#
_cell.length_a   1.000
_cell.length_b   1.000
_cell.length_c   1.000
_cell.angle_alpha   90.00
_cell.angle_beta   90.00
_cell.angle_gamma   90.00
#
_symmetry.space_group_name_H-M   'P 1'
#
loop_
_entity.id
_entity.type
_entity.pdbx_description
1 polymer ?
#
loop_
_entity_poly.entity_id
_entity_poly.type
_entity_poly.pdbx_seq_one_letter_code
_entity_poly.pdbx_strand_id
1 'polypeptide(L)'
;MNKEFNNAYQGLYETYSSSVSIDSLTDHRKYLGSEMFSLGGERITEASLIQELIDAIDKSVNARHLRADARYFLLVNFHQLIIRPVLEVLGTSRNNLYPNKEFRGFIDDIKSDINTILLNTVTKFGEDISGHAIMEAINRIWTQLRTTRIEIWG
;
A
#
# COMPACT_ATOMS: atom_id res chain seq x y z
N MET A 1 -9.62 23.27 7.28
CA MET A 1 -9.97 22.46 6.11
C MET A 1 -11.49 22.33 6.01
N ASN A 2 -12.09 22.42 4.81
CA ASN A 2 -13.55 22.28 4.68
C ASN A 2 -13.96 20.85 5.08
N LYS A 3 -14.89 20.72 6.03
CA LYS A 3 -15.39 19.44 6.56
C LYS A 3 -15.90 18.52 5.44
N GLU A 4 -16.47 19.11 4.40
CA GLU A 4 -16.94 18.41 3.20
C GLU A 4 -15.81 17.69 2.46
N PHE A 5 -14.64 18.33 2.35
CA PHE A 5 -13.48 17.74 1.68
C PHE A 5 -12.95 16.54 2.47
N ASN A 6 -12.81 16.66 3.79
CA ASN A 6 -12.35 15.57 4.62
C ASN A 6 -13.31 14.37 4.57
N ASN A 7 -14.62 14.63 4.57
CA ASN A 7 -15.64 13.58 4.42
C ASN A 7 -15.56 12.89 3.05
N ALA A 8 -15.30 13.63 1.97
CA ALA A 8 -15.14 13.06 0.64
C ALA A 8 -13.95 12.10 0.58
N TYR A 9 -12.79 12.49 1.12
CA TYR A 9 -11.61 11.60 1.16
C TYR A 9 -11.81 10.40 2.07
N GLN A 10 -12.51 10.56 3.19
CA GLN A 10 -12.85 9.44 4.05
C GLN A 10 -13.75 8.44 3.30
N GLY A 11 -14.76 8.94 2.59
CA GLY A 11 -15.61 8.10 1.74
C GLY A 11 -14.82 7.41 0.62
N LEU A 12 -13.85 8.08 0.01
CA LEU A 12 -12.96 7.46 -1.00
C LEU A 12 -12.08 6.37 -0.39
N TYR A 13 -11.52 6.58 0.81
CA TYR A 13 -10.72 5.58 1.52
C TYR A 13 -11.53 4.32 1.82
N GLU A 14 -12.74 4.48 2.35
CA GLU A 14 -13.67 3.36 2.64
C GLU A 14 -14.16 2.67 1.36
N THR A 15 -14.46 3.45 0.32
CA THR A 15 -14.90 2.90 -0.98
C THR A 15 -13.79 2.12 -1.64
N TYR A 16 -12.54 2.59 -1.59
CA TYR A 16 -11.39 1.91 -2.20
C TYR A 16 -11.18 0.51 -1.60
N SER A 17 -11.30 0.39 -0.28
CA SER A 17 -11.29 -0.90 0.43
C SER A 17 -12.39 -1.84 -0.07
N SER A 18 -13.57 -1.28 -0.33
CA SER A 18 -14.76 -2.05 -0.72
C SER A 18 -14.75 -2.40 -2.21
N SER A 19 -14.28 -1.52 -3.08
CA SER A 19 -14.26 -1.71 -4.53
C SER A 19 -13.22 -2.74 -4.95
N VAL A 20 -12.05 -2.75 -4.32
CA VAL A 20 -11.05 -3.83 -4.50
C VAL A 20 -11.63 -5.20 -4.11
N SER A 21 -12.52 -5.23 -3.11
CA SER A 21 -13.22 -6.44 -2.70
C SER A 21 -14.37 -6.83 -3.66
N ILE A 22 -15.05 -5.86 -4.27
CA ILE A 22 -16.23 -6.06 -5.14
C ILE A 22 -15.85 -6.27 -6.62
N ASP A 23 -14.80 -5.64 -7.13
CA ASP A 23 -14.27 -5.86 -8.48
C ASP A 23 -13.66 -7.27 -8.63
N SER A 24 -13.50 -8.01 -7.53
CA SER A 24 -13.24 -9.44 -7.53
C SER A 24 -14.44 -10.30 -7.97
N LEU A 25 -15.65 -9.73 -8.08
CA LEU A 25 -16.89 -10.48 -8.33
C LEU A 25 -17.64 -10.11 -9.61
N THR A 26 -17.40 -8.96 -10.25
CA THR A 26 -18.18 -8.58 -11.44
C THR A 26 -17.39 -7.78 -12.48
N ASP A 27 -17.00 -8.47 -13.55
CA ASP A 27 -17.08 -8.00 -14.94
C ASP A 27 -15.94 -7.19 -15.57
N HIS A 28 -14.68 -7.40 -15.18
CA HIS A 28 -13.50 -7.09 -16.02
C HIS A 28 -12.65 -8.36 -16.28
N ARG A 29 -13.25 -9.30 -17.00
CA ARG A 29 -12.59 -10.49 -17.57
C ARG A 29 -11.53 -10.09 -18.61
N LYS A 30 -10.33 -9.74 -18.17
CA LYS A 30 -9.09 -10.07 -18.90
C LYS A 30 -7.77 -9.92 -18.13
N TYR A 31 -7.71 -9.22 -17.00
CA TYR A 31 -6.42 -8.98 -16.33
C TYR A 31 -6.37 -9.05 -14.80
N LEU A 32 -7.49 -9.09 -14.06
CA LEU A 32 -7.44 -8.92 -12.60
C LEU A 32 -8.49 -9.79 -11.88
N GLY A 33 -8.52 -11.08 -12.20
CA GLY A 33 -9.44 -12.01 -11.57
C GLY A 33 -8.75 -12.78 -10.47
N SER A 34 -8.85 -12.35 -9.20
CA SER A 34 -8.54 -13.16 -8.01
C SER A 34 -7.26 -14.01 -8.15
N GLU A 35 -6.23 -13.47 -8.80
CA GLU A 35 -5.04 -14.26 -9.07
C GLU A 35 -4.41 -14.58 -7.73
N MET A 36 -4.34 -15.87 -7.42
CA MET A 36 -3.63 -16.34 -6.24
C MET A 36 -2.15 -16.33 -6.57
N PHE A 37 -1.42 -15.39 -5.98
CA PHE A 37 0.02 -15.32 -6.09
C PHE A 37 0.67 -16.13 -4.98
N SER A 38 1.84 -16.70 -5.25
CA SER A 38 2.66 -17.29 -4.20
C SER A 38 3.68 -16.26 -3.73
N LEU A 39 3.55 -15.82 -2.49
CA LEU A 39 4.46 -14.85 -1.87
C LEU A 39 5.13 -15.55 -0.69
N GLY A 40 6.44 -15.84 -0.80
CA GLY A 40 7.16 -16.54 0.27
C GLY A 40 6.64 -17.95 0.60
N GLY A 41 5.86 -18.56 -0.30
CA GLY A 41 5.20 -19.86 -0.09
C GLY A 41 3.74 -19.78 0.38
N GLU A 42 3.24 -18.58 0.71
CA GLU A 42 1.84 -18.35 1.07
C GLU A 42 1.02 -17.94 -0.15
N ARG A 43 -0.25 -18.35 -0.19
CA ARG A 43 -1.18 -17.91 -1.23
C ARG A 43 -1.78 -16.57 -0.83
N ILE A 44 -1.55 -15.56 -1.64
CA ILE A 44 -2.01 -14.20 -1.38
C ILE A 44 -2.89 -13.70 -2.53
N THR A 45 -3.75 -12.74 -2.25
CA THR A 45 -4.52 -11.98 -3.24
C THR A 45 -4.20 -10.49 -3.12
N GLU A 46 -4.44 -9.73 -4.19
CA GLU A 46 -4.33 -8.26 -4.17
C GLU A 46 -5.18 -7.65 -3.03
N ALA A 47 -6.42 -8.13 -2.87
CA ALA A 47 -7.31 -7.72 -1.79
C ALA A 47 -6.71 -7.98 -0.40
N SER A 48 -6.06 -9.13 -0.18
CA SER A 48 -5.42 -9.44 1.11
C SER A 48 -4.25 -8.49 1.41
N LEU A 49 -3.44 -8.14 0.40
CA LEU A 49 -2.34 -7.17 0.59
C LEU A 49 -2.85 -5.76 0.86
N ILE A 50 -3.94 -5.36 0.20
CA ILE A 50 -4.56 -4.05 0.42
C ILE A 50 -5.15 -3.99 1.83
N GLN A 51 -5.73 -5.08 2.33
CA GLN A 51 -6.20 -5.14 3.71
C GLN A 51 -5.04 -5.03 4.71
N GLU A 52 -3.93 -5.73 4.47
CA GLU A 52 -2.71 -5.60 5.31
C GLU A 52 -2.15 -4.17 5.30
N LEU A 53 -2.21 -3.48 4.16
CA LEU A 53 -1.80 -2.09 4.03
C LEU A 53 -2.74 -1.14 4.81
N ILE A 54 -4.05 -1.31 4.69
CA ILE A 54 -5.05 -0.54 5.47
C ILE A 54 -4.81 -0.75 6.96
N ASP A 55 -4.67 -2.00 7.38
CA ASP A 55 -4.38 -2.36 8.77
C ASP A 55 -3.07 -1.72 9.26
N ALA A 56 -2.02 -1.70 8.42
CA ALA A 56 -0.76 -1.04 8.74
C ALA A 56 -0.91 0.47 8.92
N ILE A 57 -1.72 1.12 8.08
CA ILE A 57 -2.00 2.57 8.17
C ILE A 57 -2.79 2.87 9.44
N ASP A 58 -3.90 2.18 9.66
CA ASP A 58 -4.87 2.46 10.73
C ASP A 58 -4.38 2.02 12.12
N LYS A 59 -3.57 0.95 12.22
CA LYS A 59 -2.98 0.49 13.48
C LYS A 59 -1.64 1.14 13.80
N SER A 60 -1.11 1.99 12.92
CA SER A 60 0.12 2.71 13.23
C SER A 60 -0.08 3.62 14.44
N VAL A 61 0.96 3.78 15.26
CA VAL A 61 0.92 4.65 16.46
C VAL A 61 0.58 6.11 16.09
N ASN A 62 0.85 6.49 14.85
CA ASN A 62 0.68 7.83 14.32
C ASN A 62 -0.60 8.01 13.48
N ALA A 63 -1.45 6.98 13.36
CA ALA A 63 -2.66 7.01 12.52
C ALA A 63 -3.62 8.15 12.89
N ARG A 64 -3.68 8.51 14.17
CA ARG A 64 -4.51 9.59 14.68
C ARG A 64 -4.12 10.98 14.16
N HIS A 65 -2.86 11.15 13.75
CA HIS A 65 -2.37 12.41 13.20
C HIS A 65 -2.64 12.52 11.70
N LEU A 66 -3.09 11.44 11.03
CA LEU A 66 -3.37 11.45 9.61
C LEU A 66 -4.76 11.98 9.30
N ARG A 67 -4.81 12.98 8.42
CA ARG A 67 -6.04 13.41 7.77
C ARG A 67 -6.54 12.39 6.76
N ALA A 68 -7.81 12.47 6.38
CA ALA A 68 -8.41 11.54 5.44
C ALA A 68 -7.71 11.58 4.06
N ASP A 69 -7.29 12.77 3.60
CA ASP A 69 -6.55 12.89 2.34
C ASP A 69 -5.18 12.19 2.40
N ALA A 70 -4.49 12.27 3.55
CA ALA A 70 -3.21 11.60 3.74
C ALA A 70 -3.35 10.08 3.75
N ARG A 71 -4.39 9.56 4.43
CA ARG A 71 -4.69 8.12 4.48
C ARG A 71 -4.97 7.58 3.08
N TYR A 72 -5.86 8.25 2.34
CA TYR A 72 -6.20 7.87 0.97
C TYR A 72 -4.99 7.97 0.04
N PHE A 73 -4.22 9.05 0.14
CA PHE A 73 -3.01 9.22 -0.67
C PHE A 73 -2.00 8.10 -0.42
N LEU A 74 -1.73 7.76 0.84
CA LEU A 74 -0.78 6.70 1.20
C LEU A 74 -1.27 5.35 0.69
N LEU A 75 -2.54 5.02 0.89
CA LEU A 75 -3.16 3.78 0.40
C LEU A 75 -3.01 3.63 -1.12
N VAL A 76 -3.45 4.63 -1.90
CA VAL A 76 -3.45 4.53 -3.36
C VAL A 76 -2.03 4.49 -3.91
N ASN A 77 -1.13 5.36 -3.43
CA ASN A 77 0.23 5.38 -3.96
C ASN A 77 0.99 4.09 -3.63
N PHE A 78 0.86 3.58 -2.40
CA PHE A 78 1.53 2.35 -2.02
C PHE A 78 0.98 1.14 -2.79
N HIS A 79 -0.34 1.11 -3.02
CA HIS A 79 -0.94 0.09 -3.86
C HIS A 79 -0.40 0.15 -5.31
N GLN A 80 -0.44 1.32 -5.95
CA GLN A 80 -0.06 1.45 -7.37
C GLN A 80 1.45 1.32 -7.61
N LEU A 81 2.28 1.77 -6.67
CA LEU A 81 3.73 1.76 -6.84
C LEU A 81 4.37 0.49 -6.28
N ILE A 82 3.85 -0.10 -5.20
CA ILE A 82 4.52 -1.23 -4.57
C ILE A 82 3.78 -2.53 -4.81
N ILE A 83 2.51 -2.61 -4.38
CA ILE A 83 1.75 -3.86 -4.42
C ILE A 83 1.56 -4.33 -5.87
N ARG A 84 1.09 -3.48 -6.77
CA ARG A 84 0.78 -3.88 -8.15
C ARG A 84 2.00 -4.37 -8.92
N PRO A 85 3.13 -3.65 -8.97
CA PRO A 85 4.31 -4.15 -9.66
C PRO A 85 4.83 -5.47 -9.08
N VAL A 86 4.77 -5.64 -7.74
CA VAL A 86 5.12 -6.91 -7.10
C VAL A 86 4.22 -8.04 -7.60
N LEU A 87 2.90 -7.84 -7.63
CA LEU A 87 1.96 -8.84 -8.12
C LEU A 87 2.16 -9.13 -9.61
N GLU A 88 2.44 -8.13 -10.43
CA GLU A 88 2.75 -8.30 -11.86
C GLU A 88 4.01 -9.14 -12.07
N VAL A 89 5.08 -8.88 -11.29
CA VAL A 89 6.31 -9.69 -11.31
C VAL A 89 6.02 -11.13 -10.90
N LEU A 90 5.24 -11.34 -9.82
CA LEU A 90 4.86 -12.68 -9.36
C LEU A 90 3.98 -13.43 -10.37
N GLY A 91 3.02 -12.74 -11.00
CA GLY A 91 2.11 -13.31 -12.01
C GLY A 91 2.80 -13.62 -13.34
N THR A 92 3.77 -12.81 -13.74
CA THR A 92 4.58 -13.02 -14.95
C THR A 92 5.61 -14.13 -14.77
N SER A 93 5.99 -14.43 -13.52
CA SER A 93 6.96 -15.48 -13.15
C SER A 93 6.36 -16.90 -13.26
N ARG A 94 5.71 -17.23 -14.38
CA ARG A 94 5.39 -18.62 -14.76
C ARG A 94 6.65 -19.50 -14.93
N ASN A 95 7.84 -18.90 -14.93
CA ASN A 95 9.14 -19.54 -15.20
C ASN A 95 10.14 -19.53 -14.02
N ASN A 96 9.73 -19.36 -12.76
CA ASN A 96 10.64 -19.49 -11.59
C ASN A 96 11.87 -18.53 -11.61
N LEU A 97 11.83 -17.43 -12.36
CA LEU A 97 12.99 -16.54 -12.51
C LEU A 97 13.26 -15.70 -11.26
N TYR A 98 12.24 -15.45 -10.43
CA TYR A 98 12.40 -14.78 -9.14
C TYR A 98 12.37 -15.80 -8.01
N PRO A 99 13.43 -15.90 -7.19
CA PRO A 99 13.39 -16.76 -6.02
C PRO A 99 12.35 -16.22 -5.04
N ASN A 100 11.30 -17.00 -4.77
CA ASN A 100 10.25 -16.73 -3.75
C ASN A 100 10.79 -16.26 -2.37
N LYS A 101 12.09 -16.44 -2.11
CA LYS A 101 12.78 -15.95 -0.90
C LYS A 101 12.86 -14.43 -0.82
N GLU A 102 12.95 -13.71 -1.94
CA GLU A 102 13.04 -12.23 -1.95
C GLU A 102 11.77 -11.57 -1.43
N PHE A 103 10.63 -12.24 -1.60
CA PHE A 103 9.34 -11.78 -1.13
C PHE A 103 8.94 -12.30 0.25
N ARG A 104 9.83 -13.07 0.91
CA ARG A 104 9.56 -13.59 2.25
C ARG A 104 9.58 -12.42 3.25
N GLY A 105 8.47 -12.21 3.95
CA GLY A 105 8.33 -11.10 4.89
C GLY A 105 7.87 -9.80 4.25
N PHE A 106 7.44 -9.80 2.97
CA PHE A 106 6.99 -8.60 2.28
C PHE A 106 5.85 -7.87 3.03
N ILE A 107 4.92 -8.59 3.67
CA ILE A 107 3.87 -7.97 4.51
C ILE A 107 4.49 -7.21 5.70
N ASP A 108 5.53 -7.77 6.33
CA ASP A 108 6.23 -7.10 7.43
C ASP A 108 7.01 -5.87 6.94
N ASP A 109 7.52 -5.93 5.71
CA ASP A 109 8.18 -4.79 5.06
C ASP A 109 7.19 -3.68 4.74
N ILE A 110 5.98 -3.99 4.26
CA ILE A 110 4.88 -3.01 4.13
C ILE A 110 4.62 -2.33 5.47
N LYS A 111 4.42 -3.12 6.54
CA LYS A 111 4.15 -2.59 7.89
C LYS A 111 5.30 -1.72 8.39
N SER A 112 6.54 -2.12 8.15
CA SER A 112 7.74 -1.36 8.51
C SER A 112 7.81 -0.04 7.75
N ASP A 113 7.54 -0.05 6.44
CA ASP A 113 7.63 1.13 5.59
C ASP A 113 6.56 2.15 5.94
N ILE A 114 5.32 1.73 6.16
CA ILE A 114 4.24 2.62 6.62
C ILE A 114 4.60 3.27 7.95
N ASN A 115 5.08 2.49 8.93
CA ASN A 115 5.53 3.06 10.20
C ASN A 115 6.69 4.05 10.03
N THR A 116 7.65 3.74 9.16
CA THR A 116 8.82 4.60 8.90
C THR A 116 8.40 5.91 8.23
N ILE A 117 7.51 5.85 7.23
CA ILE A 117 6.92 7.03 6.57
C ILE A 117 6.24 7.89 7.62
N LEU A 118 5.30 7.33 8.38
CA LEU A 118 4.50 8.09 9.33
C LEU A 118 5.33 8.68 10.47
N LEU A 119 6.31 7.95 10.99
CA LEU A 119 7.23 8.47 12.00
C LEU A 119 8.04 9.67 11.47
N ASN A 120 8.57 9.57 10.24
CA ASN A 120 9.31 10.67 9.62
C ASN A 120 8.41 11.88 9.33
N THR A 121 7.16 11.64 8.92
CA THR A 121 6.20 12.71 8.67
C THR A 121 5.82 13.42 9.97
N VAL A 122 5.46 12.70 11.04
CA VAL A 122 5.15 13.31 12.35
C VAL A 122 6.35 14.11 12.87
N THR A 123 7.56 13.55 12.80
CA THR A 123 8.77 14.22 13.31
C THR A 123 9.03 15.57 12.63
N LYS A 124 8.65 15.73 11.35
CA LYS A 124 8.89 16.96 10.59
C LYS A 124 7.70 17.93 10.62
N PHE A 125 6.47 17.42 10.49
CA PHE A 125 5.27 18.23 10.27
C PHE A 125 4.36 18.33 11.49
N GLY A 126 4.60 17.52 12.53
CA GLY A 126 3.81 17.49 13.75
C GLY A 126 2.49 16.73 13.58
N GLU A 127 1.43 17.29 14.16
CA GLU A 127 0.06 16.75 14.07
C GLU A 127 -0.64 17.26 12.80
N ASP A 128 -1.78 16.66 12.44
CA ASP A 128 -2.59 17.03 11.25
C ASP A 128 -1.88 16.84 9.90
N ILE A 129 -1.32 15.65 9.70
CA ILE A 129 -0.57 15.24 8.51
C ILE A 129 -1.49 15.20 7.29
N SER A 130 -1.12 15.97 6.27
CA SER A 130 -1.75 16.00 4.94
C SER A 130 -1.06 15.06 3.94
N GLY A 131 -1.72 14.79 2.80
CA GLY A 131 -1.12 13.99 1.73
C GLY A 131 0.18 14.60 1.17
N HIS A 132 0.29 15.94 1.14
CA HIS A 132 1.52 16.61 0.71
C HIS A 132 2.70 16.34 1.67
N ALA A 133 2.45 16.34 2.99
CA ALA A 133 3.46 16.02 3.99
C ALA A 133 3.94 14.57 3.87
N ILE A 134 3.03 13.63 3.56
CA ILE A 134 3.39 12.24 3.25
C ILE A 134 4.27 12.16 2.01
N MET A 135 3.90 12.84 0.92
CA MET A 135 4.70 12.86 -0.32
C MET A 135 6.12 13.38 -0.08
N GLU A 136 6.26 14.48 0.66
CA GLU A 136 7.58 15.01 1.03
C GLU A 136 8.39 14.02 1.87
N ALA A 137 7.75 13.33 2.82
CA ALA A 137 8.43 12.33 3.64
C ALA A 137 8.92 11.17 2.77
N ILE A 138 8.05 10.58 1.95
CA ILE A 138 8.38 9.48 1.03
C ILE A 138 9.56 9.86 0.13
N ASN A 139 9.54 11.05 -0.50
CA ASN A 139 10.62 11.49 -1.37
C ASN A 139 11.99 11.53 -0.67
N ARG A 140 12.01 11.85 0.63
CA ARG A 140 13.26 11.90 1.42
C ARG A 140 13.75 10.52 1.85
N ILE A 141 12.83 9.60 2.14
CA ILE A 141 13.17 8.28 2.72
C ILE A 141 13.01 7.12 1.74
N TRP A 142 12.71 7.39 0.46
CA TRP A 142 12.42 6.38 -0.56
C TRP A 142 13.46 5.25 -0.59
N THR A 143 14.75 5.60 -0.55
CA THR A 143 15.87 4.63 -0.57
C THR A 143 16.06 3.86 0.73
N GLN A 144 15.38 4.27 1.80
CA GLN A 144 15.42 3.63 3.12
C GLN A 144 14.27 2.63 3.30
N LEU A 145 13.21 2.76 2.50
CA LEU A 145 12.09 1.82 2.51
C LEU A 145 12.57 0.42 2.13
N ARG A 146 11.99 -0.59 2.75
CA ARG A 146 12.37 -1.99 2.54
C ARG A 146 11.79 -2.52 1.24
N THR A 147 10.56 -2.14 0.93
CA THR A 147 9.87 -2.56 -0.30
C THR A 147 10.52 -2.03 -1.57
N THR A 148 11.28 -0.92 -1.50
CA THR A 148 12.02 -0.38 -2.65
C THR A 148 13.32 -1.13 -2.94
N ARG A 149 13.74 -2.06 -2.07
CA ARG A 149 14.89 -2.95 -2.30
C ARG A 149 14.57 -4.14 -3.18
N ILE A 150 13.28 -4.40 -3.39
CA ILE A 150 12.84 -5.41 -4.34
C ILE A 150 13.10 -4.84 -5.72
N GLU A 151 13.86 -5.54 -6.56
CA GLU A 151 14.20 -5.13 -7.92
C GLU A 151 12.99 -5.30 -8.87
N ILE A 152 11.90 -4.57 -8.59
CA ILE A 152 10.69 -4.49 -9.43
C ILE A 152 10.77 -3.38 -10.49
N TRP A 153 11.79 -2.52 -10.42
CA TRP A 153 11.90 -1.30 -11.22
C TRP A 153 13.00 -1.33 -12.30
N GLY A 154 13.74 -2.44 -12.43
CA GLY A 154 14.93 -2.55 -13.29
C GLY A 154 16.18 -1.96 -12.64
#